data_AF-A0A7C4ED96-F1
#
_entry.id   AF-A0A7C4ED96-F1
#
_cell.length_a   1.000
_cell.length_b   1.000
_cell.length_c   1.000
_cell.angle_alpha   90.00
_cell.angle_beta   90.00
_cell.angle_gamma   90.00
#
_symmetry.space_group_name_H-M   'P 1'
#
loop_
_entity.id
_entity.type
_entity.pdbx_description
1 polymer ?
#
loop_
_entity_poly.entity_id
_entity_poly.type
_entity_poly.pdbx_seq_one_letter_code
_entity_poly.pdbx_strand_id
1 'polypeptide(L)'
;MKPNKSVMSRFKVTRTGKLKRHHAMTSHLLSGRSAKRMRRLRQPAILSETLAAAMRRMMGVAKKNPRRAAHLKRVAMAQKAKQAAAASTA
;
A
#
# COMPACT_ATOMS: atom_id res chain seq x y z
N MET A 1 -12.61 -19.09 3.23
CA MET A 1 -12.78 -17.94 4.15
C MET A 1 -13.36 -16.77 3.38
N LYS A 2 -14.48 -16.21 3.82
CA LYS A 2 -15.20 -15.13 3.11
C LYS A 2 -14.54 -13.78 3.41
N PRO A 3 -14.32 -12.91 2.40
CA PRO A 3 -13.70 -11.62 2.64
C PRO A 3 -14.65 -10.69 3.42
N ASN A 4 -14.11 -9.93 4.35
CA ASN A 4 -14.89 -9.00 5.17
C ASN A 4 -15.26 -7.75 4.34
N LYS A 5 -16.54 -7.64 3.98
CA LYS A 5 -17.08 -6.54 3.16
C LYS A 5 -16.87 -5.16 3.81
N SER A 6 -16.93 -5.06 5.14
CA SER A 6 -16.76 -3.80 5.87
C SER A 6 -15.33 -3.24 5.76
N VAL A 7 -14.35 -4.11 5.59
CA VAL A 7 -12.95 -3.72 5.40
C VAL A 7 -12.72 -3.35 3.94
N MET A 8 -13.31 -4.11 3.01
CA MET A 8 -13.22 -3.84 1.57
C MET A 8 -13.80 -2.50 1.17
N SER A 9 -14.87 -2.03 1.82
CA SER A 9 -15.46 -0.71 1.55
C SER A 9 -14.59 0.46 2.04
N ARG A 10 -13.68 0.21 3.00
CA ARG A 10 -12.86 1.26 3.63
C ARG A 10 -11.46 1.40 3.02
N PHE A 11 -10.91 0.34 2.43
CA PHE A 11 -9.53 0.32 1.95
C PHE A 11 -9.43 -0.05 0.47
N LYS A 12 -8.60 0.70 -0.27
CA LYS A 12 -8.27 0.39 -1.67
C LYS A 12 -6.86 -0.17 -1.79
N VAL A 13 -6.73 -1.25 -2.55
CA VAL A 13 -5.41 -1.85 -2.86
C VAL A 13 -4.80 -1.15 -4.07
N THR A 14 -3.56 -0.69 -3.96
CA THR A 14 -2.81 -0.15 -5.10
C THR A 14 -2.22 -1.25 -5.98
N ARG A 15 -1.77 -0.90 -7.18
CA ARG A 15 -1.04 -1.83 -8.07
C ARG A 15 0.14 -2.51 -7.39
N THR A 16 0.83 -1.80 -6.50
CA THR A 16 1.99 -2.29 -5.73
C THR A 16 1.62 -3.08 -4.48
N GLY A 17 0.33 -3.20 -4.13
CA GLY A 17 -0.12 -3.92 -2.93
C GLY A 17 -0.13 -3.10 -1.64
N LYS A 18 0.09 -1.77 -1.72
CA LYS A 18 -0.10 -0.87 -0.59
C LYS A 18 -1.59 -0.66 -0.36
N LEU A 19 -1.99 -0.46 0.90
CA LEU A 19 -3.37 -0.12 1.25
C LEU A 19 -3.51 1.40 1.41
N LYS A 20 -4.42 1.98 0.65
CA LYS A 20 -4.83 3.38 0.76
C LYS A 20 -6.04 3.50 1.69
N ARG A 21 -6.02 4.53 2.55
CA ARG A 21 -7.13 4.91 3.45
C ARG A 21 -7.43 6.40 3.38
N HIS A 22 -8.63 6.76 3.78
CA HIS A 22 -9.01 8.14 4.10
C HIS A 22 -8.77 8.43 5.59
N HIS A 23 -8.52 9.68 5.94
CA HIS A 23 -8.40 10.10 7.34
C HIS A 23 -9.77 10.23 8.00
N ALA A 24 -9.79 10.04 9.32
CA ALA A 24 -10.93 10.41 10.15
C ALA A 24 -10.98 11.94 10.36
N MET A 25 -12.07 12.42 10.97
CA MET A 25 -12.28 13.84 11.31
C MET A 25 -12.48 14.75 10.10
N THR A 26 -13.18 14.28 9.08
CA THR A 26 -13.55 15.08 7.89
C THR A 26 -15.04 15.40 7.79
N SER A 27 -15.89 14.76 8.62
CA SER A 27 -17.35 14.83 8.48
C SER A 27 -18.02 16.02 9.18
N HIS A 28 -17.57 16.41 10.38
CA HIS A 28 -18.21 17.46 11.18
C HIS A 28 -17.17 18.29 11.97
N LEU A 29 -17.59 19.48 12.44
CA LEU A 29 -16.76 20.49 13.14
C LEU A 29 -15.53 20.94 12.32
N LEU A 30 -15.77 21.33 11.07
CA LEU A 30 -14.70 21.84 10.19
C LEU A 30 -14.39 23.32 10.44
N SER A 31 -15.38 24.10 10.87
CA SER A 31 -15.25 25.56 11.06
C SER A 31 -14.17 25.95 12.08
N GLY A 32 -13.97 25.14 13.13
CA GLY A 32 -12.93 25.38 14.14
C GLY A 32 -11.54 24.80 13.80
N ARG A 33 -11.35 24.21 12.61
CA ARG A 33 -10.07 23.62 12.20
C ARG A 33 -9.34 24.57 11.26
N SER A 34 -8.03 24.71 11.48
CA SER A 34 -7.20 25.49 10.54
C SER A 34 -7.23 24.89 9.13
N ALA A 35 -7.16 25.76 8.12
CA ALA A 35 -7.15 25.36 6.71
C ALA A 35 -6.02 24.36 6.38
N LYS A 36 -4.86 24.51 7.03
CA LYS A 36 -3.72 23.57 6.94
C LYS A 36 -4.11 22.16 7.42
N ARG A 37 -4.82 22.05 8.55
CA ARG A 37 -5.26 20.76 9.10
C ARG A 37 -6.29 20.10 8.18
N MET A 38 -7.26 20.87 7.69
CA MET A 38 -8.27 20.37 6.75
C MET A 38 -7.62 19.85 5.45
N ARG A 39 -6.65 20.58 4.89
CA ARG A 39 -5.92 20.15 3.69
C ARG A 39 -5.20 18.83 3.89
N ARG A 40 -4.53 18.65 5.04
CA ARG A 40 -3.85 17.40 5.39
C ARG A 40 -4.82 16.23 5.51
N LEU A 41 -5.98 16.42 6.15
CA LEU A 41 -6.98 15.37 6.35
C LEU A 41 -7.66 14.93 5.05
N ARG A 42 -7.75 15.80 4.05
CA ARG A 42 -8.30 15.45 2.72
C ARG A 42 -7.37 14.54 1.90
N GLN A 43 -6.06 14.56 2.17
CA GLN A 43 -5.11 13.74 1.42
C GLN A 43 -5.22 12.27 1.83
N PRO A 44 -5.28 11.31 0.88
CA PRO A 44 -5.28 9.90 1.23
C PRO A 44 -3.93 9.48 1.80
N ALA A 45 -3.96 8.64 2.83
CA ALA A 45 -2.76 8.10 3.47
C ALA A 45 -2.55 6.62 3.17
N ILE A 46 -1.29 6.20 3.24
CA ILE A 46 -0.90 4.80 3.15
C ILE A 46 -0.89 4.22 4.57
N LEU A 47 -1.41 3.00 4.70
CA LEU A 47 -1.40 2.28 5.97
C LEU A 47 0.00 1.73 6.28
N SER A 48 0.38 1.69 7.56
CA SER A 48 1.59 1.00 7.98
C SER A 48 1.51 -0.49 7.65
N GLU A 49 2.66 -1.10 7.36
CA GLU A 49 2.71 -2.46 6.84
C GLU A 49 2.23 -3.52 7.85
N THR A 50 2.42 -3.26 9.15
CA THR A 50 1.97 -4.14 10.25
C THR A 50 0.45 -4.31 10.23
N LEU A 51 -0.29 -3.21 10.24
CA LEU A 51 -1.74 -3.22 10.16
C LEU A 51 -2.23 -3.67 8.78
N ALA A 52 -1.51 -3.29 7.71
CA ALA A 52 -1.88 -3.68 6.35
C ALA A 52 -1.84 -5.19 6.12
N ALA A 53 -0.93 -5.92 6.76
CA ALA A 53 -0.87 -7.38 6.67
C ALA A 53 -2.16 -8.05 7.19
N ALA A 54 -2.63 -7.62 8.36
CA ALA A 54 -3.88 -8.11 8.94
C ALA A 54 -5.08 -7.76 8.04
N MET A 55 -5.17 -6.52 7.56
CA MET A 55 -6.27 -6.06 6.69
C MET A 55 -6.31 -6.80 5.35
N ARG A 56 -5.15 -7.08 4.72
CA ARG A 56 -5.09 -7.88 3.48
C ARG A 56 -5.57 -9.31 3.69
N ARG A 57 -5.33 -9.91 4.86
CA ARG A 57 -5.84 -11.24 5.21
C ARG A 57 -7.37 -11.23 5.35
N MET A 58 -7.92 -10.22 6.01
CA MET A 58 -9.38 -10.06 6.16
C MET A 58 -10.10 -9.80 4.83
N MET A 59 -9.44 -9.11 3.89
CA MET A 59 -9.99 -8.87 2.54
C MET A 59 -9.73 -10.01 1.55
N GLY A 60 -8.98 -11.06 1.92
CA GLY A 60 -8.65 -12.17 1.02
C GLY A 60 -7.62 -11.86 -0.08
N VAL A 61 -6.92 -10.73 0.01
CA VAL A 61 -5.95 -10.25 -1.00
C VAL A 61 -4.50 -10.35 -0.53
N ALA A 62 -4.19 -11.32 0.34
CA ALA A 62 -2.88 -11.51 0.98
C ALA A 62 -1.68 -11.65 0.01
N LYS A 63 -1.94 -11.96 -1.27
CA LYS A 63 -0.91 -12.08 -2.32
C LYS A 63 -0.33 -10.72 -2.75
N LYS A 64 -1.11 -9.63 -2.62
CA LYS A 64 -0.72 -8.27 -3.07
C LYS A 64 0.03 -7.52 -1.96
N ASN A 65 1.32 -7.84 -1.78
CA ASN A 65 2.18 -7.25 -0.73
C ASN A 65 3.32 -6.41 -1.34
N PRO A 66 3.59 -5.19 -0.82
CA PRO A 66 4.62 -4.30 -1.35
C PRO A 66 6.03 -4.83 -1.12
N ARG A 67 6.28 -5.54 0.00
CA ARG A 67 7.55 -6.21 0.28
C ARG A 67 7.88 -7.28 -0.78
N ARG A 68 6.88 -8.05 -1.22
CA ARG A 68 7.04 -9.05 -2.27
C ARG A 68 7.34 -8.40 -3.62
N ALA A 69 6.62 -7.35 -3.98
CA ALA A 69 6.89 -6.60 -5.21
C ALA A 69 8.31 -5.98 -5.22
N ALA A 70 8.76 -5.44 -4.10
CA ALA A 70 10.11 -4.89 -3.96
C ALA A 70 11.19 -5.98 -4.06
N HIS A 71 10.99 -7.13 -3.40
CA HIS A 71 11.90 -8.27 -3.48
C HIS A 71 12.04 -8.80 -4.91
N LEU A 72 10.91 -9.01 -5.62
CA LEU A 72 10.92 -9.45 -7.02
C LEU A 72 11.66 -8.46 -7.93
N LYS A 73 11.44 -7.15 -7.73
CA LYS A 73 12.18 -6.13 -8.48
C LYS A 73 13.69 -6.20 -8.20
N ARG A 74 14.10 -6.40 -6.94
CA ARG A 74 15.51 -6.50 -6.55
C ARG A 74 16.18 -7.75 -7.14
N VAL A 75 15.51 -8.90 -7.08
CA VAL A 75 16.00 -10.16 -7.68
C VAL A 75 16.14 -10.04 -9.19
N ALA A 76 15.14 -9.48 -9.87
CA ALA A 76 15.20 -9.26 -11.32
C ALA A 76 16.35 -8.32 -11.73
N MET A 77 16.58 -7.24 -10.97
CA MET A 77 17.71 -6.33 -11.19
C MET A 77 19.05 -7.05 -10.98
N ALA A 78 19.17 -7.91 -9.96
CA ALA A 78 20.37 -8.70 -9.70
C ALA A 78 20.62 -9.77 -10.78
N GLN A 79 19.58 -10.43 -11.28
CA GLN A 79 19.66 -11.37 -12.39
C GLN A 79 20.09 -10.67 -13.68
N LYS A 80 19.51 -9.50 -13.98
CA LYS A 80 19.90 -8.67 -15.12
C LYS A 80 21.37 -8.22 -15.01
N ALA A 81 21.82 -7.81 -13.82
CA ALA A 81 23.22 -7.45 -13.59
C ALA A 81 24.16 -8.65 -13.76
N LYS A 82 23.78 -9.83 -13.26
CA LYS A 82 24.54 -11.08 -13.42
C LYS A 82 24.62 -11.51 -14.90
N GLN A 83 23.53 -11.38 -15.64
CA GLN A 83 23.48 -11.66 -17.08
C GLN A 83 24.33 -10.67 -17.89
N ALA A 84 24.30 -9.38 -17.53
CA ALA A 84 25.15 -8.36 -18.16
C ALA A 84 26.65 -8.62 -17.91
N ALA A 85 27.03 -9.01 -16.68
CA ALA A 85 28.41 -9.39 -16.36
C ALA A 85 28.84 -10.69 -17.07
N ALA A 86 27.95 -11.67 -17.19
CA ALA A 86 28.23 -12.89 -17.94
C ALA A 86 28.39 -12.63 -19.46
N ALA A 87 27.63 -11.67 -20.01
CA ALA A 87 27.71 -11.27 -21.41
C ALA A 87 28.91 -10.37 -21.75
N SER A 88 29.59 -9.78 -20.74
CA SER A 88 30.82 -9.00 -20.92
C SER A 88 32.10 -9.80 -20.70
N THR A 89 31.98 -11.05 -20.22
CA THR A 89 33.12 -11.95 -19.94
C THR A 89 33.25 -13.05 -21.01
N ALA A 90 32.36 -13.05 -22.00
CA ALA A 90 32.42 -13.84 -23.22
C ALA A 90 32.70 -12.90 -24.40
#